data_AF-A0A920W690-F1
#
_entry.id   AF-A0A920W690-F1
#
_cell.length_a   1.000
_cell.length_b   1.000
_cell.length_c   1.000
_cell.angle_alpha   90.00
_cell.angle_beta   90.00
_cell.angle_gamma   90.00
#
_symmetry.space_group_name_H-M   'P 1'
#
loop_
_entity.id
_entity.type
_entity.pdbx_description
1 polymer ?
#
loop_
_entity_poly.entity_id
_entity_poly.type
_entity_poly.pdbx_seq_one_letter_code
_entity_poly.pdbx_strand_id
1 'polypeptide(L)'
;MRLGKRTDGRSPLIKDFVPLASLDDLVFGGWDIFEDNCYEAARNAEVLNPDLLERVRPELEAITPWAAVFDQHYVKKLDGPNVKKGASKRELADQVIEDIRRFKSEQNVDRLVLIWCGSTEIYMEESAVHSSLELFEKGLDDSDPSIPSSMIYAYAAIKEGIPYANAAPNLSADVPALEQLALKTGSPLAGKDLKTGQTLMKTMIAPGLKARLLGVEGLGLDEYSWKS
;
A
#
# COMPACT_ATOMS: atom_id res chain seq x y z
N MET A 1 -26.41 -0.43 2.53
CA MET A 1 -26.82 0.20 1.24
C MET A 1 -28.34 0.23 1.17
N ARG A 2 -29.00 1.35 0.82
CA ARG A 2 -30.48 1.36 0.69
C ARG A 2 -30.91 0.76 -0.65
N LEU A 3 -31.75 -0.27 -0.61
CA LEU A 3 -32.35 -0.89 -1.80
C LEU A 3 -33.84 -0.56 -1.86
N GLY A 4 -34.32 -0.02 -2.98
CA GLY A 4 -35.73 0.34 -3.14
C GLY A 4 -36.13 1.63 -2.42
N LYS A 5 -37.41 1.75 -2.05
CA LYS A 5 -37.96 2.96 -1.43
C LYS A 5 -37.53 3.03 0.04
N ARG A 6 -37.50 4.25 0.60
CA ARG A 6 -37.18 4.48 2.02
C ARG A 6 -38.12 3.75 2.97
N THR A 7 -39.39 3.60 2.58
CA THR A 7 -40.44 2.92 3.36
C THR A 7 -40.23 1.42 3.48
N ASP A 8 -39.42 0.83 2.61
CA ASP A 8 -39.31 -0.62 2.49
C ASP A 8 -38.35 -1.21 3.55
N GLY A 9 -37.64 -0.36 4.32
CA GLY A 9 -36.75 -0.78 5.41
C GLY A 9 -35.52 -1.59 4.95
N ARG A 10 -35.28 -1.72 3.64
CA ARG A 10 -34.24 -2.57 3.07
C ARG A 10 -32.89 -1.87 3.00
N SER A 11 -32.06 -2.10 4.02
CA SER A 11 -30.70 -1.57 4.08
C SER A 11 -29.66 -2.64 4.46
N PRO A 12 -29.44 -3.68 3.63
CA PRO A 12 -28.44 -4.71 3.94
C PRO A 12 -27.03 -4.12 4.04
N LEU A 13 -26.14 -4.83 4.76
CA LEU A 13 -24.71 -4.54 4.74
C LEU A 13 -24.17 -4.90 3.35
N ILE A 14 -23.04 -4.28 2.96
CA ILE A 14 -22.43 -4.55 1.65
C ILE A 14 -22.02 -6.03 1.53
N LYS A 15 -21.46 -6.59 2.60
CA LYS A 15 -21.09 -8.01 2.67
C LYS A 15 -22.27 -8.99 2.51
N ASP A 16 -23.49 -8.54 2.84
CA ASP A 16 -24.69 -9.36 2.67
C ASP A 16 -25.29 -9.20 1.26
N PHE A 17 -24.76 -8.28 0.47
CA PHE A 17 -25.23 -7.94 -0.87
C PHE A 17 -24.32 -8.47 -1.99
N VAL A 18 -23.00 -8.51 -1.76
CA VAL A 18 -22.01 -9.03 -2.70
C VAL A 18 -21.09 -10.06 -2.02
N PRO A 19 -20.62 -11.09 -2.74
CA PRO A 19 -19.75 -12.11 -2.18
C PRO A 19 -18.34 -11.54 -1.96
N LEU A 20 -18.07 -11.12 -0.72
CA LEU A 20 -16.75 -10.66 -0.29
C LEU A 20 -16.05 -11.77 0.50
N ALA A 21 -14.72 -11.81 0.39
CA ALA A 21 -13.90 -12.66 1.26
C ALA A 21 -14.12 -12.26 2.73
N SER A 22 -14.21 -13.25 3.61
CA SER A 22 -14.25 -13.06 5.05
C SER A 22 -12.84 -12.91 5.61
N LEU A 23 -12.71 -12.56 6.90
CA LEU A 23 -11.41 -12.50 7.56
C LEU A 23 -10.77 -13.89 7.70
N ASP A 24 -11.57 -14.94 7.83
CA ASP A 24 -11.10 -16.32 7.96
C ASP A 24 -10.51 -16.86 6.64
N ASP A 25 -10.77 -16.17 5.52
CA ASP A 25 -10.22 -16.50 4.20
C ASP A 25 -8.86 -15.81 3.93
N LEU A 26 -8.36 -15.01 4.86
CA LEU A 26 -7.15 -14.22 4.69
C LEU A 26 -5.95 -14.89 5.35
N VAL A 27 -4.83 -14.89 4.62
CA VAL A 27 -3.50 -15.22 5.14
C VAL A 27 -2.57 -14.04 4.89
N PHE A 28 -1.66 -13.79 5.83
CA PHE A 28 -0.80 -12.62 5.81
C PHE A 28 0.67 -13.02 5.70
N GLY A 29 1.40 -12.24 4.92
CA GLY A 29 2.85 -12.27 4.77
C GLY A 29 3.32 -10.90 4.33
N GLY A 30 4.59 -10.59 4.52
CA GLY A 30 5.09 -9.25 4.20
C GLY A 30 6.58 -9.11 4.40
N TRP A 31 7.07 -7.94 4.05
CA TRP A 31 8.46 -7.55 4.18
C TRP A 31 8.59 -6.42 5.19
N ASP A 32 9.61 -6.49 6.03
CA ASP A 32 10.00 -5.42 6.93
C ASP A 32 11.52 -5.39 7.05
N ILE A 33 12.08 -4.24 7.39
CA ILE A 33 13.52 -4.08 7.64
C ILE A 33 13.91 -4.52 9.05
N PHE A 34 12.93 -4.75 9.92
CA PHE A 34 13.11 -5.38 11.22
C PHE A 34 12.75 -6.87 11.15
N GLU A 35 13.30 -7.66 12.08
CA GLU A 35 13.11 -9.11 12.15
C GLU A 35 11.98 -9.51 13.10
N ASP A 36 11.43 -8.54 13.86
CA ASP A 36 10.35 -8.73 14.82
C ASP A 36 9.16 -9.44 14.14
N ASN A 37 8.67 -10.52 14.75
CA ASN A 37 7.42 -11.12 14.29
C ASN A 37 6.23 -10.18 14.58
N CYS A 38 5.05 -10.46 14.01
CA CYS A 38 3.91 -9.57 14.16
C CYS A 38 3.45 -9.35 15.62
N TYR A 39 3.72 -10.29 16.54
CA TYR A 39 3.40 -10.10 17.96
C TYR A 39 4.35 -9.10 18.61
N GLU A 40 5.65 -9.25 18.38
CA GLU A 40 6.69 -8.34 18.87
C GLU A 40 6.49 -6.92 18.31
N ALA A 41 6.25 -6.81 17.00
CA ALA A 41 5.94 -5.55 16.35
C ALA A 41 4.66 -4.90 16.93
N ALA A 42 3.59 -5.68 17.15
CA ALA A 42 2.35 -5.17 17.74
C ALA A 42 2.53 -4.73 19.20
N ARG A 43 3.37 -5.43 19.97
CA ARG A 43 3.76 -5.04 21.33
C ARG A 43 4.51 -3.70 21.32
N ASN A 44 5.48 -3.55 20.43
CA ASN A 44 6.28 -2.33 20.28
C ASN A 44 5.44 -1.13 19.79
N ALA A 45 4.42 -1.38 18.99
CA ALA A 45 3.53 -0.33 18.47
C ALA A 45 2.57 0.25 19.52
N GLU A 46 2.31 -0.47 20.62
CA GLU A 46 1.44 -0.03 21.73
C GLU A 46 0.03 0.42 21.32
N VAL A 47 -0.49 -0.08 20.19
CA VAL A 47 -1.82 0.29 19.69
C VAL A 47 -2.94 -0.53 20.35
N LEU A 48 -2.68 -1.83 20.58
CA LEU A 48 -3.66 -2.77 21.12
C LEU A 48 -3.46 -2.98 22.62
N ASN A 49 -4.55 -3.27 23.34
CA ASN A 49 -4.46 -3.64 24.75
C ASN A 49 -3.63 -4.93 24.91
N PRO A 50 -2.63 -4.98 25.81
CA PRO A 50 -1.83 -6.17 26.08
C PRO A 50 -2.63 -7.46 26.27
N ASP A 51 -3.71 -7.43 27.04
CA ASP A 51 -4.53 -8.61 27.34
C ASP A 51 -5.26 -9.15 26.11
N LEU A 52 -5.57 -8.27 25.14
CA LEU A 52 -6.14 -8.68 23.86
C LEU A 52 -5.06 -9.29 22.97
N LEU A 53 -3.86 -8.71 22.97
CA LEU A 53 -2.75 -9.16 22.15
C LEU A 53 -2.26 -10.56 22.57
N GLU A 54 -2.22 -10.85 23.87
CA GLU A 54 -1.89 -12.19 24.37
C GLU A 54 -2.87 -13.27 23.89
N ARG A 55 -4.14 -12.93 23.61
CA ARG A 55 -5.14 -13.90 23.13
C ARG A 55 -4.91 -14.37 21.70
N VAL A 56 -4.20 -13.57 20.90
CA VAL A 56 -3.91 -13.84 19.48
C VAL A 56 -2.40 -14.00 19.23
N ARG A 57 -1.65 -14.23 20.31
CA ARG A 57 -0.19 -14.32 20.27
C ARG A 57 0.30 -15.46 19.37
N PRO A 58 -0.22 -16.70 19.47
CA PRO A 58 0.25 -17.79 18.62
C PRO A 58 0.12 -17.48 17.12
N GLU A 59 -0.97 -16.83 16.73
CA GLU A 59 -1.24 -16.45 15.34
C GLU A 59 -0.30 -15.34 14.86
N LEU A 60 0.02 -14.37 15.72
CA LEU A 60 0.90 -13.26 15.37
C LEU A 60 2.40 -13.64 15.41
N GLU A 61 2.82 -14.50 16.34
CA GLU A 61 4.21 -15.02 16.37
C GLU A 61 4.53 -15.89 15.16
N ALA A 62 3.51 -16.52 14.54
CA ALA A 62 3.67 -17.32 13.33
C ALA A 62 3.99 -16.49 12.07
N ILE A 63 3.84 -15.17 12.11
CA ILE A 63 4.07 -14.28 10.98
C ILE A 63 5.36 -13.50 11.21
N THR A 64 6.44 -13.96 10.57
CA THR A 64 7.75 -13.28 10.55
C THR A 64 7.95 -12.56 9.22
N PRO A 65 8.38 -11.28 9.21
CA PRO A 65 8.62 -10.55 7.97
C PRO A 65 9.81 -11.14 7.19
N TRP A 66 9.70 -11.17 5.87
CA TRP A 66 10.83 -11.42 4.99
C TRP A 66 11.73 -10.17 4.90
N ALA A 67 13.00 -10.38 4.55
CA ALA A 67 13.93 -9.27 4.31
C ALA A 67 13.39 -8.32 3.24
N ALA A 68 13.37 -7.02 3.53
CA ALA A 68 12.82 -6.00 2.66
C ALA A 68 13.84 -5.44 1.65
N VAL A 69 13.38 -5.07 0.45
CA VAL A 69 14.08 -4.09 -0.38
C VAL A 69 13.98 -2.73 0.31
N PHE A 70 15.13 -2.18 0.70
CA PHE A 70 15.20 -0.91 1.42
C PHE A 70 16.46 -0.14 1.02
N ASP A 71 16.28 1.16 0.75
CA ASP A 71 17.36 2.09 0.51
C ASP A 71 17.17 3.34 1.39
N GLN A 72 18.10 3.52 2.32
CA GLN A 72 18.08 4.60 3.31
C GLN A 72 18.15 5.99 2.66
N HIS A 73 18.57 6.10 1.40
CA HIS A 73 18.50 7.34 0.64
C HIS A 73 17.07 7.92 0.64
N TYR A 74 16.06 7.06 0.49
CA TYR A 74 14.66 7.48 0.42
C TYR A 74 13.99 7.58 1.79
N VAL A 75 14.53 6.93 2.83
CA VAL A 75 14.01 6.98 4.21
C VAL A 75 15.17 7.16 5.21
N LYS A 76 15.62 8.40 5.37
CA LYS A 76 16.90 8.74 6.04
C LYS A 76 17.02 8.38 7.52
N LYS A 77 15.90 8.32 8.25
CA LYS A 77 15.89 8.15 9.71
C LYS A 77 15.71 6.70 10.15
N LEU A 78 15.74 5.77 9.19
CA LEU A 78 15.41 4.39 9.42
C LEU A 78 16.55 3.50 8.90
N ASP A 79 16.86 2.47 9.66
CA ASP A 79 17.83 1.43 9.34
C ASP A 79 17.38 0.15 10.02
N GLY A 80 17.71 -1.01 9.44
CA GLY A 80 17.25 -2.29 9.94
C GLY A 80 18.09 -3.44 9.41
N PRO A 81 18.23 -4.53 10.18
CA PRO A 81 19.07 -5.66 9.80
C PRO A 81 18.46 -6.53 8.69
N ASN A 82 17.14 -6.52 8.50
CA ASN A 82 16.40 -7.43 7.62
C ASN A 82 16.26 -6.87 6.20
N VAL A 83 17.39 -6.65 5.53
CA VAL A 83 17.42 -5.98 4.20
C VAL A 83 17.97 -6.91 3.12
N LYS A 84 17.26 -7.00 1.99
CA LYS A 84 17.69 -7.75 0.80
C LYS A 84 18.97 -7.18 0.23
N LYS A 85 19.78 -8.06 -0.37
CA LYS A 85 21.01 -7.69 -1.07
C LYS A 85 20.92 -8.14 -2.52
N GLY A 86 21.33 -7.30 -3.44
CA GLY A 86 21.37 -7.57 -4.88
C GLY A 86 22.36 -6.62 -5.54
N ALA A 87 22.92 -7.03 -6.68
CA ALA A 87 23.84 -6.21 -7.47
C ALA A 87 23.12 -5.11 -8.24
N SER A 88 21.81 -5.26 -8.47
CA SER A 88 20.97 -4.27 -9.13
C SER A 88 19.55 -4.19 -8.57
N LYS A 89 18.83 -3.12 -8.89
CA LYS A 89 17.40 -2.99 -8.56
C LYS A 89 16.55 -4.04 -9.27
N ARG A 90 16.99 -4.50 -10.46
CA ARG A 90 16.41 -5.67 -11.15
C ARG A 90 16.47 -6.92 -10.28
N GLU A 91 17.65 -7.26 -9.75
CA GLU A 91 17.80 -8.44 -8.90
C GLU A 91 16.95 -8.36 -7.63
N LEU A 92 16.83 -7.16 -7.04
CA LEU A 92 15.96 -6.93 -5.90
C LEU A 92 14.47 -7.11 -6.26
N ALA A 93 14.04 -6.64 -7.43
CA ALA A 93 12.69 -6.87 -7.93
C ALA A 93 12.41 -8.36 -8.15
N ASP A 94 13.37 -9.08 -8.74
CA ASP A 94 13.24 -10.52 -9.00
C ASP A 94 13.15 -11.34 -7.70
N GLN A 95 13.88 -10.93 -6.65
CA GLN A 95 13.74 -11.53 -5.31
C GLN A 95 12.35 -11.30 -4.70
N VAL A 96 11.76 -10.11 -4.87
CA VAL A 96 10.39 -9.84 -4.40
C VAL A 96 9.38 -10.68 -5.19
N ILE A 97 9.56 -10.83 -6.50
CA ILE A 97 8.73 -11.71 -7.35
C ILE A 97 8.83 -13.17 -6.88
N GLU A 98 10.04 -13.64 -6.54
CA GLU A 98 10.24 -14.99 -6.01
C GLU A 98 9.52 -15.19 -4.67
N ASP A 99 9.63 -14.23 -3.75
CA ASP A 99 8.91 -14.28 -2.46
C ASP A 99 7.39 -14.33 -2.66
N ILE A 100 6.85 -13.53 -3.58
CA ILE A 100 5.43 -13.52 -3.95
C ILE A 100 4.99 -14.90 -4.44
N ARG A 101 5.75 -15.48 -5.37
CA ARG A 101 5.44 -16.81 -5.95
C ARG A 101 5.53 -17.90 -4.91
N ARG A 102 6.58 -17.87 -4.07
CA ARG A 102 6.77 -18.81 -2.96
C ARG A 102 5.60 -18.75 -2.00
N PHE A 103 5.23 -17.56 -1.52
CA PHE A 103 4.10 -17.37 -0.62
C PHE A 103 2.79 -17.89 -1.22
N LYS A 104 2.51 -17.57 -2.50
CA LYS A 104 1.33 -18.08 -3.20
C LYS A 104 1.24 -19.60 -3.17
N SER A 105 2.37 -20.26 -3.44
CA SER A 105 2.46 -21.72 -3.51
C SER A 105 2.39 -22.40 -2.15
N GLU A 106 3.11 -21.87 -1.15
CA GLU A 106 3.18 -22.43 0.21
C GLU A 106 1.86 -22.28 0.96
N GLN A 107 1.19 -21.13 0.79
CA GLN A 107 -0.13 -20.89 1.39
C GLN A 107 -1.28 -21.46 0.56
N ASN A 108 -1.01 -21.94 -0.66
CA ASN A 108 -2.00 -22.49 -1.58
C ASN A 108 -3.20 -21.55 -1.79
N VAL A 109 -2.94 -20.28 -2.10
CA VAL A 109 -3.97 -19.25 -2.29
C VAL A 109 -4.25 -18.94 -3.77
N ASP A 110 -5.52 -18.73 -4.09
CA ASP A 110 -5.96 -18.41 -5.45
C ASP A 110 -5.56 -16.98 -5.86
N ARG A 111 -5.63 -16.04 -4.91
CA ARG A 111 -5.51 -14.60 -5.13
C ARG A 111 -4.57 -13.96 -4.13
N LEU A 112 -3.86 -12.94 -4.59
CA LEU A 112 -3.01 -12.09 -3.77
C LEU A 112 -3.43 -10.63 -3.96
N VAL A 113 -3.09 -9.80 -2.99
CA VAL A 113 -3.14 -8.34 -3.06
C VAL A 113 -1.89 -7.83 -2.34
N LEU A 114 -1.17 -6.88 -2.93
CA LEU A 114 -0.02 -6.25 -2.29
C LEU A 114 -0.38 -4.82 -1.89
N ILE A 115 -0.18 -4.48 -0.62
CA ILE A 115 -0.40 -3.13 -0.10
C ILE A 115 0.92 -2.59 0.43
N TRP A 116 1.38 -1.46 -0.09
CA TRP A 116 2.54 -0.77 0.47
C TRP A 116 2.14 0.01 1.71
N CYS A 117 2.49 -0.54 2.88
CA CYS A 117 2.39 0.11 4.18
C CYS A 117 3.79 0.46 4.75
N GLY A 118 4.80 0.58 3.88
CA GLY A 118 6.14 0.99 4.27
C GLY A 118 6.21 2.46 4.66
N SER A 119 7.35 2.87 5.23
CA SER A 119 7.59 4.28 5.59
C SER A 119 7.49 5.19 4.37
N THR A 120 6.96 6.39 4.57
CA THR A 120 6.89 7.44 3.52
C THR A 120 8.30 7.79 3.04
N GLU A 121 8.52 7.59 1.74
CA GLU A 121 9.75 7.97 1.07
C GLU A 121 9.85 9.49 0.90
N ILE A 122 11.06 10.01 0.71
CA ILE A 122 11.28 11.41 0.35
C ILE A 122 10.43 11.80 -0.87
N TYR A 123 10.06 13.09 -0.94
CA TYR A 123 9.39 13.62 -2.12
C TYR A 123 10.28 13.47 -3.35
N MET A 124 9.69 12.97 -4.44
CA MET A 124 10.31 12.79 -5.74
C MET A 124 9.32 13.23 -6.81
N GLU A 125 9.85 13.74 -7.92
CA GLU A 125 9.08 14.03 -9.12
C GLU A 125 9.34 12.94 -10.16
N GLU A 126 8.38 12.79 -11.08
CA GLU A 126 8.58 11.93 -12.24
C GLU A 126 9.79 12.39 -13.06
N SER A 127 10.50 11.41 -13.61
CA SER A 127 11.70 11.61 -14.42
C SER A 127 11.63 10.75 -15.69
N ALA A 128 12.62 10.89 -16.56
CA ALA A 128 12.65 10.15 -17.83
C ALA A 128 12.53 8.63 -17.66
N VAL A 129 13.11 8.07 -16.59
CA VAL A 129 13.06 6.62 -16.32
C VAL A 129 11.64 6.11 -16.05
N HIS A 130 10.72 6.99 -15.65
CA HIS A 130 9.34 6.65 -15.29
C HIS A 130 8.36 6.73 -16.47
N SER A 131 8.80 7.23 -17.63
CA SER A 131 7.92 7.59 -18.74
C SER A 131 7.40 6.42 -19.59
N SER A 132 8.08 5.29 -19.57
CA SER A 132 7.69 4.07 -20.29
C SER A 132 8.18 2.82 -19.58
N LEU A 133 7.50 1.70 -19.80
CA LEU A 133 7.90 0.42 -19.22
C LEU A 133 9.33 0.02 -19.63
N GLU A 134 9.71 0.25 -20.88
CA GLU A 134 11.04 -0.09 -21.38
C GLU A 134 12.14 0.72 -20.67
N LEU A 135 11.93 2.02 -20.47
CA LEU A 135 12.89 2.86 -19.75
C LEU A 135 12.95 2.51 -18.26
N PHE A 136 11.81 2.17 -17.66
CA PHE A 136 11.76 1.75 -16.26
C PHE A 136 12.48 0.42 -16.05
N GLU A 137 12.24 -0.56 -16.93
CA GLU A 137 12.91 -1.85 -16.88
C GLU A 137 14.43 -1.71 -17.09
N LYS A 138 14.86 -0.85 -18.03
CA LYS A 138 16.28 -0.51 -18.16
C LYS A 138 16.82 0.18 -16.90
N GLY A 139 16.06 1.08 -16.29
CA GLY A 139 16.43 1.73 -15.05
C GLY A 139 16.58 0.76 -13.87
N LEU A 140 15.80 -0.33 -13.83
CA LEU A 140 16.01 -1.39 -12.85
C LEU A 140 17.36 -2.10 -13.07
N ASP A 141 17.70 -2.38 -14.33
CA ASP A 141 18.97 -3.04 -14.69
C ASP A 141 20.17 -2.15 -14.34
N ASP A 142 20.09 -0.85 -14.69
CA ASP A 142 21.11 0.16 -14.44
C ASP A 142 21.10 0.70 -12.98
N SER A 143 20.14 0.26 -12.16
CA SER A 143 19.92 0.71 -10.77
C SER A 143 19.74 2.22 -10.61
N ASP A 144 18.94 2.82 -11.50
CA ASP A 144 18.68 4.26 -11.55
C ASP A 144 18.19 4.80 -10.18
N PRO A 145 18.83 5.84 -9.61
CA PRO A 145 18.49 6.39 -8.29
C PRO A 145 17.10 7.05 -8.25
N SER A 146 16.42 7.21 -9.37
CA SER A 146 15.06 7.74 -9.44
C SER A 146 13.99 6.66 -9.21
N ILE A 147 14.39 5.39 -9.04
CA ILE A 147 13.47 4.26 -8.73
C ILE A 147 13.57 3.92 -7.24
N PRO A 148 12.70 4.43 -6.36
CA PRO A 148 12.74 4.13 -4.94
C PRO A 148 12.24 2.72 -4.62
N SER A 149 12.41 2.29 -3.37
CA SER A 149 12.05 0.94 -2.90
C SER A 149 10.58 0.60 -3.16
N SER A 150 9.66 1.54 -2.93
CA SER A 150 8.22 1.35 -3.18
C SER A 150 7.90 0.97 -4.63
N MET A 151 8.61 1.56 -5.60
CA MET A 151 8.43 1.27 -7.02
C MET A 151 8.90 -0.14 -7.40
N ILE A 152 9.88 -0.70 -6.66
CA ILE A 152 10.32 -2.09 -6.87
C ILE A 152 9.22 -3.07 -6.46
N TYR A 153 8.55 -2.83 -5.31
CA TYR A 153 7.41 -3.64 -4.89
C TYR A 153 6.20 -3.48 -5.81
N ALA A 154 5.90 -2.24 -6.24
CA ALA A 154 4.84 -1.98 -7.20
C ALA A 154 5.10 -2.73 -8.51
N TYR A 155 6.30 -2.58 -9.09
CA TYR A 155 6.70 -3.30 -10.29
C TYR A 155 6.54 -4.83 -10.12
N ALA A 156 7.06 -5.40 -9.02
CA ALA A 156 6.98 -6.84 -8.76
C ALA A 156 5.53 -7.35 -8.68
N ALA A 157 4.66 -6.66 -7.94
CA ALA A 157 3.24 -7.03 -7.85
C ALA A 157 2.54 -6.96 -9.21
N ILE A 158 2.73 -5.85 -9.93
CA ILE A 158 2.05 -5.60 -11.21
C ILE A 158 2.55 -6.59 -12.27
N LYS A 159 3.85 -6.90 -12.28
CA LYS A 159 4.45 -7.89 -13.19
C LYS A 159 3.84 -9.29 -13.01
N GLU A 160 3.51 -9.66 -11.78
CA GLU A 160 2.82 -10.92 -11.45
C GLU A 160 1.29 -10.86 -11.66
N GLY A 161 0.76 -9.76 -12.18
CA GLY A 161 -0.70 -9.61 -12.38
C GLY A 161 -1.48 -9.43 -11.08
N ILE A 162 -0.80 -9.02 -10.00
CA ILE A 162 -1.39 -8.87 -8.66
C ILE A 162 -1.90 -7.43 -8.48
N PRO A 163 -3.11 -7.22 -7.90
CA PRO A 163 -3.56 -5.91 -7.48
C PRO A 163 -2.60 -5.25 -6.50
N TYR A 164 -2.29 -3.97 -6.72
CA TYR A 164 -1.39 -3.20 -5.89
C TYR A 164 -2.08 -1.96 -5.31
N ALA A 165 -1.90 -1.70 -4.02
CA ALA A 165 -2.39 -0.49 -3.38
C ALA A 165 -1.27 0.27 -2.65
N ASN A 166 -1.16 1.57 -2.89
CA ASN A 166 -0.23 2.44 -2.16
C ASN A 166 -0.92 3.11 -0.97
N ALA A 167 -0.54 2.74 0.26
CA ALA A 167 -1.07 3.33 1.48
C ALA A 167 -0.24 4.52 2.01
N ALA A 168 0.80 4.94 1.30
CA ALA A 168 1.65 6.09 1.61
C ALA A 168 1.54 7.18 0.51
N PRO A 169 2.01 8.42 0.75
CA PRO A 169 1.83 9.53 -0.20
C PRO A 169 2.91 9.65 -1.30
N ASN A 170 3.95 8.82 -1.28
CA ASN A 170 5.00 8.77 -2.32
C ASN A 170 4.46 8.25 -3.66
N LEU A 171 5.20 8.46 -4.77
CA LEU A 171 4.74 8.11 -6.12
C LEU A 171 4.41 6.61 -6.25
N SER A 172 5.35 5.73 -5.90
CA SER A 172 5.19 4.29 -6.03
C SER A 172 4.62 3.88 -7.41
N ALA A 173 3.40 3.33 -7.48
CA ALA A 173 2.76 2.91 -8.73
C ALA A 173 2.23 4.05 -9.61
N ASP A 174 2.14 5.28 -9.08
CA ASP A 174 1.57 6.46 -9.76
C ASP A 174 2.59 7.07 -10.74
N VAL A 175 3.04 6.28 -11.71
CA VAL A 175 3.94 6.70 -12.79
C VAL A 175 3.57 6.04 -14.13
N PRO A 176 3.79 6.70 -15.28
CA PRO A 176 3.36 6.18 -16.59
C PRO A 176 3.85 4.76 -16.92
N ALA A 177 5.09 4.41 -16.56
CA ALA A 177 5.65 3.09 -16.79
C ALA A 177 4.88 1.97 -16.06
N LEU A 178 4.47 2.21 -14.81
CA LEU A 178 3.77 1.22 -14.00
C LEU A 178 2.27 1.16 -14.33
N GLU A 179 1.68 2.29 -14.74
CA GLU A 179 0.34 2.29 -15.34
C GLU A 179 0.29 1.47 -16.65
N GLN A 180 1.28 1.63 -17.53
CA GLN A 180 1.41 0.83 -18.75
C GLN A 180 1.53 -0.67 -18.43
N LEU A 181 2.35 -1.01 -17.44
CA LEU A 181 2.50 -2.41 -16.99
C LEU A 181 1.18 -2.96 -16.44
N ALA A 182 0.47 -2.18 -15.63
CA ALA A 182 -0.81 -2.57 -15.05
C ALA A 182 -1.88 -2.80 -16.11
N LEU A 183 -1.95 -1.95 -17.13
CA LEU A 183 -2.83 -2.16 -18.30
C LEU A 183 -2.47 -3.44 -19.06
N LYS A 184 -1.17 -3.76 -19.17
CA LYS A 184 -0.69 -4.96 -19.87
C LYS A 184 -1.01 -6.25 -19.11
N THR A 185 -0.93 -6.24 -17.77
CA THR A 185 -1.18 -7.43 -16.93
C THR A 185 -2.61 -7.53 -16.44
N GLY A 186 -3.41 -6.46 -16.58
CA GLY A 186 -4.75 -6.37 -16.01
C GLY A 186 -4.77 -6.16 -14.50
N SER A 187 -3.62 -5.80 -13.89
CA SER A 187 -3.51 -5.53 -12.45
C SER A 187 -4.25 -4.24 -12.06
N PRO A 188 -5.19 -4.30 -11.10
CA PRO A 188 -5.77 -3.10 -10.51
C PRO A 188 -4.73 -2.31 -9.69
N LEU A 189 -4.74 -0.99 -9.84
CA LEU A 189 -3.99 -0.06 -8.99
C LEU A 189 -4.94 0.74 -8.10
N ALA A 190 -4.52 0.99 -6.86
CA ALA A 190 -5.24 1.85 -5.94
C ALA A 190 -4.27 2.69 -5.11
N GLY A 191 -4.72 3.85 -4.65
CA GLY A 191 -3.90 4.79 -3.90
C GLY A 191 -4.27 6.24 -4.20
N LYS A 192 -3.58 7.20 -3.59
CA LYS A 192 -2.51 7.05 -2.60
C LYS A 192 -2.89 7.65 -1.24
N ASP A 193 -2.16 7.27 -0.20
CA ASP A 193 -2.32 7.71 1.19
C ASP A 193 -3.65 7.30 1.86
N LEU A 194 -3.58 6.63 3.02
CA LEU A 194 -4.79 6.16 3.70
C LEU A 194 -5.58 7.31 4.32
N LYS A 195 -6.84 7.45 3.88
CA LYS A 195 -7.77 8.43 4.45
C LYS A 195 -8.41 7.93 5.75
N THR A 196 -7.72 8.09 6.88
CA THR A 196 -8.13 7.53 8.18
C THR A 196 -8.84 8.53 9.10
N GLY A 197 -8.16 9.62 9.48
CA GLY A 197 -8.60 10.55 10.54
C GLY A 197 -8.90 11.97 10.05
N GLN A 198 -7.92 12.86 10.15
CA GLN A 198 -8.13 14.29 9.86
C GLN A 198 -8.61 14.53 8.43
N THR A 199 -8.01 13.88 7.44
CA THR A 199 -8.40 14.00 6.03
C THR A 199 -9.80 13.46 5.79
N LEU A 200 -10.20 12.36 6.46
CA LEU A 200 -11.58 11.86 6.39
C LEU A 200 -12.57 12.92 6.86
N MET A 201 -12.34 13.49 8.05
CA MET A 201 -13.19 14.54 8.61
C MET A 201 -13.26 15.77 7.69
N LYS A 202 -12.13 16.24 7.16
CA LYS A 202 -12.09 17.34 6.18
C LYS A 202 -12.97 17.04 4.97
N THR A 203 -12.85 15.84 4.39
CA THR A 203 -13.63 15.44 3.20
C THR A 203 -15.13 15.23 3.47
N MET A 204 -15.53 14.99 4.72
CA MET A 204 -16.96 14.92 5.08
C MET A 204 -17.56 16.31 5.34
N ILE A 205 -16.81 17.19 6.01
CA ILE A 205 -17.32 18.49 6.46
C ILE A 205 -17.26 19.54 5.34
N ALA A 206 -16.13 19.66 4.64
CA ALA A 206 -15.92 20.73 3.66
C ALA A 206 -16.97 20.75 2.54
N PRO A 207 -17.39 19.62 1.95
CA PRO A 207 -18.46 19.62 0.96
C PRO A 207 -19.81 20.09 1.53
N GLY A 208 -20.10 19.78 2.80
CA GLY A 208 -21.31 20.21 3.49
C GLY A 208 -21.36 21.72 3.71
N LEU A 209 -20.24 22.32 4.13
CA LEU A 209 -20.11 23.78 4.27
C LEU A 209 -20.26 24.47 2.91
N LYS A 210 -19.58 23.97 1.88
CA LYS A 210 -19.70 24.49 0.51
C LYS A 210 -21.13 24.41 -0.02
N ALA A 211 -21.82 23.28 0.19
CA ALA A 211 -23.21 23.10 -0.24
C ALA A 211 -24.18 24.09 0.43
N ARG A 212 -23.77 24.73 1.53
CA ARG A 212 -24.51 25.78 2.23
C ARG A 212 -23.97 27.18 1.96
N LEU A 213 -23.04 27.33 1.01
CA LEU A 213 -22.38 28.60 0.68
C LEU A 213 -21.69 29.25 1.88
N LEU A 214 -21.21 28.43 2.82
CA LEU A 214 -20.44 28.88 3.96
C LEU A 214 -18.96 28.93 3.55
N GLY A 215 -18.39 30.13 3.55
CA GLY A 215 -16.97 30.36 3.29
C GLY A 215 -16.09 29.66 4.33
N VAL A 216 -14.95 29.16 3.89
CA VAL A 216 -13.95 28.52 4.75
C VAL A 216 -12.62 29.23 4.52
N GLU A 217 -12.14 29.94 5.53
CA GLU A 217 -10.81 30.55 5.54
C GLU A 217 -9.90 29.78 6.51
N GLY A 218 -8.63 29.57 6.14
CA GLY A 218 -7.62 28.97 7.02
C GLY A 218 -7.61 27.43 7.12
N LEU A 219 -8.35 26.72 6.26
CA LEU A 219 -8.13 25.27 6.11
C LEU A 219 -6.86 25.08 5.25
N GLY A 220 -5.84 24.41 5.78
CA GLY A 220 -4.63 23.99 5.04
C GLY A 220 -4.92 22.93 3.98
N LEU A 221 -5.79 23.26 3.05
CA LEU A 221 -6.05 22.60 1.78
C LEU A 221 -5.89 23.71 0.74
N ASP A 222 -4.66 23.94 0.26
CA ASP A 222 -4.36 25.05 -0.65
C ASP A 222 -5.16 24.95 -1.98
N GLU A 223 -5.70 23.78 -2.30
CA GLU A 223 -6.58 23.56 -3.47
C GLU A 223 -8.02 24.07 -3.29
N TYR A 224 -8.40 24.53 -2.09
CA TYR A 224 -9.78 24.92 -1.77
C TYR A 224 -9.87 26.32 -1.17
N SER A 225 -9.13 27.29 -1.72
CA SER A 225 -9.39 28.71 -1.47
C SER A 225 -10.73 29.11 -2.12
N TRP A 226 -11.82 28.94 -1.38
CA TRP A 226 -13.13 29.44 -1.79
C TRP A 226 -13.19 30.95 -1.51
N LYS A 227 -12.65 31.75 -2.44
CA LYS A 227 -12.92 33.19 -2.44
C LYS A 227 -14.40 33.41 -2.78
N SER A 228 -15.06 34.19 -1.93
CA SER A 228 -16.43 34.66 -2.05
C SER A 228 -16.67 35.51 -3.30
#